data_AF-A0A2G8KWV5-F1
#
_entry.id   AF-A0A2G8KWV5-F1
#
_cell.length_a   1.000
_cell.length_b   1.000
_cell.length_c   1.000
_cell.angle_alpha   90.00
_cell.angle_beta   90.00
_cell.angle_gamma   90.00
#
_symmetry.space_group_name_H-M   'P 1'
#
loop_
_entity.id
_entity.type
_entity.pdbx_description
1 polymer ?
#
loop_
_entity_poly.entity_id
_entity_poly.type
_entity_poly.pdbx_seq_one_letter_code
_entity_poly.pdbx_strand_id
1 'polypeptide(L)'
;MGLSYYRFSLSWPRILPNGRPDSVSADGLRYYNALINELLDNGINPQVTLYHWDLPQALEDEGGFLSDDFPQWFNDYANYCFEQFGDRVKFWITFNEPLTLLCRVHPSDVEAASRSLRFGLGWYANPIFKNGDYPDIMKEKIARKSDAQGLASSRLPEFTEEEKDMIKGTYDFFGLNHYIPLLCGF
;
A
#
# COMPACT_ATOMS: atom_id res chain seq x y z
N MET A 1 -22.74 -19.39 1.78
CA MET A 1 -22.14 -18.35 2.62
C MET A 1 -22.80 -16.97 2.48
N GLY A 2 -23.62 -16.68 1.44
CA GLY A 2 -24.48 -15.48 1.41
C GLY A 2 -23.73 -14.14 1.49
N LEU A 3 -22.50 -14.08 0.97
CA LEU A 3 -21.63 -12.92 1.06
C LEU A 3 -22.10 -11.81 0.12
N SER A 4 -22.06 -10.55 0.58
CA SER A 4 -22.37 -9.38 -0.27
C SER A 4 -21.13 -8.83 -0.99
N TYR A 5 -19.94 -9.15 -0.48
CA TYR A 5 -18.65 -8.71 -1.01
C TYR A 5 -17.65 -9.85 -0.98
N TYR A 6 -16.71 -9.85 -1.94
CA TYR A 6 -15.59 -10.77 -1.95
C TYR A 6 -14.30 -10.02 -2.23
N ARG A 7 -13.37 -10.05 -1.27
CA ARG A 7 -12.05 -9.44 -1.40
C ARG A 7 -11.05 -10.44 -1.98
N PHE A 8 -10.38 -10.03 -3.05
CA PHE A 8 -9.27 -10.77 -3.65
C PHE A 8 -8.20 -9.83 -4.18
N SER A 9 -7.01 -10.34 -4.54
CA SER A 9 -5.97 -9.56 -5.20
C SER A 9 -5.83 -9.93 -6.67
N LEU A 10 -5.49 -8.93 -7.47
CA LEU A 10 -4.89 -9.16 -8.77
C LEU A 10 -3.44 -9.57 -8.56
N SER A 11 -2.95 -10.42 -9.45
CA SER A 11 -1.54 -10.75 -9.50
C SER A 11 -0.89 -9.97 -10.61
N TRP A 12 0.02 -9.07 -10.26
CA TRP A 12 0.69 -8.20 -11.21
C TRP A 12 1.40 -9.01 -12.31
N PRO A 13 2.28 -9.99 -12.02
CA PRO A 13 2.95 -10.78 -13.06
C PRO A 13 1.99 -11.67 -13.86
N ARG A 14 0.80 -11.97 -13.33
CA ARG A 14 -0.21 -12.72 -14.09
C ARG A 14 -0.86 -11.87 -15.17
N ILE A 15 -1.04 -10.57 -14.93
CA ILE A 15 -1.64 -9.63 -15.87
C ILE A 15 -0.56 -9.08 -16.80
N LEU A 16 0.55 -8.61 -16.23
CA LEU A 16 1.69 -8.03 -16.93
C LEU A 16 2.97 -8.81 -16.59
N PRO A 17 3.37 -9.83 -17.39
CA PRO A 17 4.49 -10.71 -17.03
C PRO A 17 5.84 -10.03 -16.80
N ASN A 18 6.14 -8.95 -17.54
CA ASN A 18 7.33 -8.12 -17.32
C ASN A 18 7.05 -6.93 -16.37
N GLY A 19 5.83 -6.84 -15.84
CA GLY A 19 5.36 -5.73 -14.99
C GLY A 19 4.86 -4.50 -15.74
N ARG A 20 4.96 -4.43 -17.07
CA ARG A 20 4.65 -3.26 -17.88
C ARG A 20 3.52 -3.54 -18.89
N PRO A 21 2.71 -2.53 -19.29
CA PRO A 21 1.56 -2.71 -20.20
C PRO A 21 1.91 -3.17 -21.62
N ASP A 22 3.19 -3.17 -22.01
CA ASP A 22 3.66 -3.68 -23.29
C ASP A 22 3.72 -5.22 -23.34
N SER A 23 3.69 -5.90 -22.19
CA SER A 23 3.58 -7.35 -22.07
C SER A 23 2.29 -7.73 -21.36
N VAL A 24 1.24 -8.03 -22.11
CA VAL A 24 -0.07 -8.39 -21.55
C VAL A 24 -0.34 -9.89 -21.68
N SER A 25 -0.78 -10.50 -20.58
CA SER A 25 -1.23 -11.89 -20.56
C SER A 25 -2.73 -12.01 -20.78
N ALA A 26 -3.13 -12.49 -21.96
CA ALA A 26 -4.54 -12.77 -22.29
C ALA A 26 -5.17 -13.80 -21.33
N ASP A 27 -4.38 -14.77 -20.85
CA ASP A 27 -4.83 -15.76 -19.87
C ASP A 27 -5.10 -15.14 -18.50
N GLY A 28 -4.24 -14.21 -18.07
CA GLY A 28 -4.44 -13.46 -16.83
C GLY A 28 -5.71 -12.62 -16.86
N LEU A 29 -5.92 -11.89 -17.96
CA LEU A 29 -7.13 -11.10 -18.17
C LEU A 29 -8.38 -11.98 -18.20
N ARG A 30 -8.35 -13.10 -18.93
CA ARG A 30 -9.49 -14.02 -18.99
C ARG A 30 -9.86 -14.55 -17.60
N TYR A 31 -8.86 -14.92 -16.81
CA TYR A 31 -9.07 -15.42 -15.46
C TYR A 31 -9.80 -14.40 -14.57
N TYR A 32 -9.29 -13.16 -14.50
CA TYR A 32 -9.89 -12.13 -13.66
C TYR A 32 -11.26 -11.67 -14.16
N ASN A 33 -11.45 -11.59 -15.49
CA ASN A 33 -12.77 -11.33 -16.06
C ASN A 33 -13.79 -12.42 -15.70
N ALA A 34 -13.41 -13.70 -15.82
CA ALA A 34 -14.27 -14.80 -15.45
C ALA A 34 -14.63 -14.76 -13.96
N LEU A 35 -13.65 -14.51 -13.08
CA LEU A 35 -13.87 -14.37 -11.65
C LEU A 35 -14.83 -13.20 -11.32
N ILE A 36 -14.59 -12.02 -11.90
CA ILE A 36 -15.41 -10.82 -11.66
C ILE A 36 -16.84 -11.05 -12.16
N ASN A 37 -17.01 -11.60 -13.36
CA ASN A 37 -18.33 -11.87 -13.91
C ASN A 37 -19.09 -12.87 -13.04
N GLU A 38 -18.44 -13.97 -12.64
CA GLU A 38 -19.08 -14.98 -11.80
C GLU A 38 -19.50 -14.40 -10.44
N LEU A 39 -18.69 -13.53 -9.83
CA LEU A 39 -19.08 -12.84 -8.59
C LEU A 39 -20.35 -12.00 -8.80
N LEU A 40 -20.38 -11.20 -9.87
CA LEU A 40 -21.51 -10.31 -10.16
C LEU A 40 -22.79 -11.08 -10.53
N ASP A 41 -22.67 -12.16 -11.30
CA ASP A 41 -23.79 -13.03 -11.68
C ASP A 41 -24.43 -13.69 -10.43
N ASN A 42 -23.65 -13.85 -9.36
CA ASN A 42 -24.12 -14.34 -8.07
C ASN A 42 -24.46 -13.21 -7.06
N GLY A 43 -24.51 -11.96 -7.50
CA GLY A 43 -24.85 -10.80 -6.67
C GLY A 43 -23.79 -10.43 -5.62
N ILE A 44 -22.54 -10.84 -5.83
CA ILE A 44 -21.41 -10.58 -4.93
C ILE A 44 -20.55 -9.47 -5.52
N ASN A 45 -20.33 -8.40 -4.75
CA ASN A 45 -19.53 -7.27 -5.22
C ASN A 45 -18.02 -7.56 -5.08
N PRO A 46 -17.22 -7.39 -6.15
CA PRO A 46 -15.77 -7.57 -6.08
C PRO A 46 -15.10 -6.41 -5.33
N GLN A 47 -14.23 -6.74 -4.38
CA GLN A 47 -13.29 -5.81 -3.75
C GLN A 47 -11.87 -6.21 -4.15
N VAL A 48 -11.21 -5.36 -4.94
CA VAL A 48 -9.96 -5.74 -5.58
C VAL A 48 -8.78 -5.06 -4.91
N THR A 49 -7.78 -5.85 -4.55
CA THR A 49 -6.45 -5.37 -4.13
C THR A 49 -5.50 -5.41 -5.32
N LEU A 50 -4.87 -4.28 -5.68
CA LEU A 50 -3.93 -4.21 -6.81
C LEU A 50 -2.60 -4.89 -6.48
N TYR A 51 -2.01 -4.58 -5.33
CA TYR A 51 -0.74 -5.15 -4.92
C TYR A 51 -0.86 -5.90 -3.59
N HIS A 52 -0.49 -7.18 -3.61
CA HIS A 52 -0.48 -8.04 -2.43
C HIS A 52 0.80 -8.88 -2.37
N TRP A 53 1.95 -8.19 -2.43
CA TRP A 53 3.30 -8.72 -2.21
C TRP A 53 3.82 -9.64 -3.30
N ASP A 54 3.36 -9.48 -4.53
CA ASP A 54 3.74 -10.29 -5.68
C ASP A 54 4.31 -9.43 -6.82
N LEU A 55 5.38 -8.68 -6.51
CA LEU A 55 6.05 -7.84 -7.51
C LEU A 55 6.60 -8.73 -8.65
N PRO A 56 6.41 -8.36 -9.92
CA PRO A 56 7.05 -9.05 -11.04
C PRO A 56 8.57 -9.05 -10.88
N GLN A 57 9.20 -10.22 -11.07
CA GLN A 57 10.66 -10.36 -10.91
C GLN A 57 11.44 -9.41 -11.81
N ALA A 58 10.94 -9.12 -13.02
CA ALA A 58 11.56 -8.16 -13.93
C ALA A 58 11.71 -6.77 -13.30
N LEU A 59 10.73 -6.30 -12.52
CA LEU A 59 10.81 -5.01 -11.83
C LEU A 59 11.70 -5.08 -10.58
N GLU A 60 11.70 -6.22 -9.88
CA GLU A 60 12.61 -6.44 -8.74
C GLU A 60 14.08 -6.42 -9.18
N ASP A 61 14.39 -7.04 -10.32
CA ASP A 61 15.72 -7.03 -10.93
C ASP A 61 16.15 -5.61 -11.36
N GLU A 62 15.18 -4.71 -11.61
CA GLU A 62 15.38 -3.28 -11.89
C GLU A 62 15.38 -2.40 -10.62
N GLY A 63 15.44 -2.99 -9.43
CA GLY A 63 15.55 -2.28 -8.14
C GLY A 63 14.26 -2.22 -7.31
N GLY A 64 13.16 -2.76 -7.84
CA GLY A 64 11.89 -2.92 -7.13
C GLY A 64 11.38 -1.63 -6.50
N PHE A 65 10.93 -1.71 -5.25
CA PHE A 65 10.41 -0.56 -4.50
C PHE A 65 11.43 0.55 -4.21
N LEU A 66 12.72 0.26 -4.36
CA LEU A 66 13.80 1.24 -4.13
C LEU A 66 14.13 2.03 -5.40
N SER A 67 13.56 1.65 -6.54
CA SER A 67 13.73 2.39 -7.80
C SER A 67 12.89 3.66 -7.81
N ASP A 68 13.47 4.76 -8.30
CA ASP A 68 12.75 6.03 -8.54
C ASP A 68 11.64 5.87 -9.60
N ASP A 69 11.73 4.84 -10.45
CA ASP A 69 10.73 4.55 -11.49
C ASP A 69 9.52 3.76 -10.95
N PHE A 70 9.60 3.20 -9.75
CA PHE A 70 8.53 2.36 -9.17
C PHE A 70 7.16 3.05 -9.14
N PRO A 71 7.04 4.33 -8.72
CA PRO A 71 5.74 5.03 -8.73
C PRO A 71 5.10 5.05 -10.12
N GLN A 72 5.89 5.24 -11.17
CA GLN A 72 5.40 5.23 -12.55
C GLN A 72 4.96 3.83 -12.97
N TRP A 73 5.75 2.79 -12.68
CA TRP A 73 5.39 1.40 -13.01
C TRP A 73 4.08 0.98 -12.33
N PHE A 74 3.92 1.33 -11.05
CA PHE A 74 2.69 1.06 -10.32
C PHE A 74 1.50 1.85 -10.88
N ASN A 75 1.70 3.13 -11.24
CA ASN A 75 0.65 3.93 -11.86
C ASN A 75 0.20 3.36 -13.22
N ASP A 76 1.14 2.93 -14.06
CA ASP A 76 0.84 2.31 -15.36
C ASP A 76 0.05 1.00 -15.17
N TYR A 77 0.47 0.17 -14.21
CA TYR A 77 -0.25 -1.05 -13.84
C TYR A 77 -1.66 -0.78 -13.29
N ALA A 78 -1.81 0.20 -12.40
CA ALA A 78 -3.08 0.57 -11.81
C ALA A 78 -4.05 1.10 -12.88
N ASN A 79 -3.59 2.02 -13.74
CA ASN A 79 -4.38 2.54 -14.86
C ASN A 79 -4.83 1.41 -15.80
N TYR A 80 -3.92 0.51 -16.14
CA TYR A 80 -4.25 -0.65 -16.94
C TYR A 80 -5.35 -1.51 -16.28
N CYS A 81 -5.25 -1.79 -14.98
CA CYS A 81 -6.28 -2.54 -14.25
C CYS A 81 -7.63 -1.79 -14.21
N PHE A 82 -7.62 -0.47 -14.05
CA PHE A 82 -8.83 0.35 -14.06
C PHE A 82 -9.50 0.35 -15.44
N GLU A 83 -8.73 0.39 -16.53
CA GLU A 83 -9.25 0.29 -17.89
C GLU A 83 -9.89 -1.08 -18.15
N GLN A 84 -9.27 -2.17 -17.67
CA GLN A 84 -9.75 -3.53 -17.93
C GLN A 84 -10.93 -3.97 -17.07
N PHE A 85 -11.00 -3.48 -15.82
CA PHE A 85 -11.95 -4.00 -14.83
C PHE A 85 -12.80 -2.93 -14.13
N GLY A 86 -12.46 -1.65 -14.29
CA GLY A 86 -13.13 -0.53 -13.61
C GLY A 86 -14.56 -0.30 -14.06
N ASP A 87 -14.98 -0.86 -15.19
CA ASP A 87 -16.38 -0.91 -15.62
C ASP A 87 -17.26 -1.66 -14.61
N ARG A 88 -16.74 -2.73 -14.00
CA ARG A 88 -17.42 -3.63 -13.07
C ARG A 88 -16.96 -3.54 -11.61
N VAL A 89 -15.68 -3.26 -11.39
CA VAL A 89 -15.08 -3.16 -10.05
C VAL A 89 -15.12 -1.71 -9.57
N LYS A 90 -15.78 -1.48 -8.43
CA LYS A 90 -15.95 -0.15 -7.83
C LYS A 90 -15.22 0.04 -6.50
N PHE A 91 -14.66 -1.03 -5.95
CA PHE A 91 -13.95 -1.01 -4.67
C PHE A 91 -12.51 -1.46 -4.89
N TRP A 92 -11.58 -0.53 -4.72
CA TRP A 92 -10.16 -0.73 -4.99
C TRP A 92 -9.33 -0.50 -3.73
N ILE A 93 -8.36 -1.38 -3.51
CA ILE A 93 -7.32 -1.26 -2.49
C ILE A 93 -5.99 -1.26 -3.25
N THR A 94 -5.19 -0.20 -3.13
CA THR A 94 -3.92 -0.11 -3.87
C THR A 94 -2.89 -1.09 -3.31
N PHE A 95 -2.51 -0.92 -2.04
CA PHE A 95 -1.53 -1.76 -1.36
C PHE A 95 -2.16 -2.51 -0.19
N ASN A 96 -1.98 -3.83 -0.15
CA ASN A 96 -2.23 -4.58 1.07
C ASN A 96 -1.06 -4.42 2.04
N GLU A 97 -1.36 -4.00 3.27
CA GLU A 97 -0.43 -3.98 4.40
C GLU A 97 0.99 -3.52 4.00
N PRO A 98 1.15 -2.26 3.55
CA PRO A 98 2.47 -1.75 3.20
C PRO A 98 3.43 -1.73 4.40
N LEU A 99 2.89 -1.93 5.62
CA LEU A 99 3.66 -2.30 6.80
C LEU A 99 3.09 -3.56 7.46
N THR A 100 3.93 -4.57 7.62
CA THR A 100 3.77 -5.62 8.63
C THR A 100 4.74 -5.32 9.76
N LEU A 101 4.25 -4.70 10.85
CA LEU A 101 4.78 -4.74 12.23
C LEU A 101 4.13 -3.59 13.02
N LEU A 102 3.05 -3.89 13.74
CA LEU A 102 2.63 -3.07 14.87
C LEU A 102 3.44 -3.54 16.08
N CYS A 103 4.36 -2.72 16.59
CA CYS A 103 5.03 -3.07 17.83
C CYS A 103 4.02 -3.04 18.99
N ARG A 104 4.07 -4.11 19.78
CA ARG A 104 3.45 -4.33 21.10
C ARG A 104 3.59 -3.03 21.98
N VAL A 105 2.62 -2.62 22.85
CA VAL A 105 2.85 -1.54 23.88
C VAL A 105 2.11 -1.73 25.23
N HIS A 106 2.76 -1.43 26.37
CA HIS A 106 2.18 -1.56 27.73
C HIS A 106 1.37 -0.30 28.12
N PRO A 107 0.21 -0.45 28.80
CA PRO A 107 -0.66 0.69 29.17
C PRO A 107 -0.01 1.75 30.06
N SER A 108 1.05 1.42 30.80
CA SER A 108 1.79 2.39 31.65
C SER A 108 2.73 3.30 30.87
N ASP A 109 2.97 3.04 29.58
CA ASP A 109 3.80 3.88 28.70
C ASP A 109 2.98 4.31 27.48
N VAL A 110 1.96 5.13 27.76
CA VAL A 110 1.05 5.73 26.76
C VAL A 110 1.83 6.47 25.67
N GLU A 111 2.99 7.06 26.02
CA GLU A 111 3.82 7.79 25.08
C GLU A 111 4.56 6.85 24.12
N ALA A 112 5.15 5.76 24.62
CA ALA A 112 5.66 4.71 23.75
C ALA A 112 4.54 4.10 22.90
N ALA A 113 3.32 4.04 23.42
CA ALA A 113 2.19 3.45 22.71
C ALA A 113 1.79 4.28 21.50
N SER A 114 1.60 5.58 21.74
CA SER A 114 1.33 6.53 20.67
C SER A 114 2.46 6.55 19.65
N ARG A 115 3.72 6.47 20.10
CA ARG A 115 4.87 6.45 19.20
C ARG A 115 4.92 5.20 18.33
N SER A 116 4.70 4.02 18.91
CA SER A 116 4.63 2.76 18.17
C SER A 116 3.56 2.84 17.09
N LEU A 117 2.36 3.34 17.43
CA LEU A 117 1.29 3.52 16.46
C LEU A 117 1.66 4.53 15.35
N ARG A 118 2.37 5.62 15.69
CA ARG A 118 2.81 6.62 14.70
C ARG A 118 3.86 6.09 13.74
N PHE A 119 4.81 5.27 14.22
CA PHE A 119 5.80 4.62 13.38
C PHE A 119 5.25 3.41 12.63
N GLY A 120 4.16 2.83 13.13
CA GLY A 120 3.44 1.74 12.48
C GLY A 120 2.43 2.25 11.46
N LEU A 121 1.22 2.54 11.95
CA LEU A 121 0.12 3.03 11.13
C LEU A 121 0.37 4.45 10.60
N GLY A 122 0.90 5.33 11.46
CA GLY A 122 1.04 6.75 11.13
C GLY A 122 2.03 7.04 10.00
N TRP A 123 2.98 6.14 9.73
CA TRP A 123 3.92 6.30 8.63
C TRP A 123 3.17 6.43 7.29
N TYR A 124 2.16 5.57 7.06
CA TYR A 124 1.36 5.58 5.84
C TYR A 124 0.10 6.43 5.98
N ALA A 125 -0.54 6.38 7.15
CA ALA A 125 -1.81 7.05 7.35
C ALA A 125 -1.67 8.57 7.48
N ASN A 126 -0.56 9.09 8.03
CA ASN A 126 -0.43 10.53 8.25
C ASN A 126 -0.26 11.33 6.93
N PRO A 127 0.57 10.88 5.96
CA PRO A 127 0.63 11.51 4.66
C PRO A 127 -0.73 11.51 3.94
N ILE A 128 -1.39 10.35 3.88
CA ILE A 128 -2.63 10.18 3.09
C ILE A 128 -3.83 10.87 3.75
N PHE A 129 -4.06 10.65 5.05
CA PHE A 129 -5.31 11.01 5.72
C PHE A 129 -5.27 12.35 6.48
N LYS A 130 -4.08 12.94 6.69
CA LYS A 130 -3.95 14.12 7.55
C LYS A 130 -3.35 15.34 6.85
N ASN A 131 -2.06 15.33 6.55
CA ASN A 131 -1.33 16.55 6.18
C ASN A 131 -0.35 16.41 5.02
N GLY A 132 -0.34 15.27 4.30
CA GLY A 132 0.58 15.07 3.18
C GLY A 132 2.00 14.69 3.57
N ASP A 133 2.33 14.69 4.87
CA ASP A 133 3.70 14.50 5.35
C ASP A 133 3.81 13.38 6.39
N TYR A 134 5.03 12.92 6.67
CA TYR A 134 5.30 11.96 7.75
C TYR A 134 4.95 12.55 9.13
N PRO A 135 4.64 11.70 10.14
CA PRO A 135 4.45 12.17 11.51
C PRO A 135 5.67 12.95 12.02
N ASP A 136 5.47 14.11 12.66
CA ASP A 136 6.58 14.95 13.13
C ASP A 136 7.55 14.21 14.07
N ILE A 137 7.01 13.37 14.96
CA ILE A 137 7.81 12.55 15.88
C ILE A 137 8.72 11.55 15.14
N MET A 138 8.34 11.14 13.94
CA MET A 138 9.11 10.23 13.10
C MET A 138 10.27 10.98 12.45
N LYS A 139 10.00 12.15 11.85
CA LYS A 139 11.02 13.06 11.30
C LYS A 139 12.07 13.42 12.35
N GLU A 140 11.63 13.90 13.52
CA GLU A 140 12.51 14.31 14.62
C GLU A 140 13.43 13.16 15.09
N LYS A 141 12.86 11.98 15.36
CA LYS A 141 13.63 10.86 15.91
C LYS A 141 14.58 10.24 14.91
N ILE A 142 14.20 10.13 13.63
CA ILE A 142 15.09 9.57 12.61
C ILE A 142 16.24 10.55 12.34
N ALA A 143 15.97 11.85 12.23
CA ALA A 143 17.00 12.87 12.08
C ALA A 143 18.00 12.83 13.26
N ARG A 144 17.51 12.84 14.51
CA ARG A 144 18.37 12.74 15.70
C ARG A 144 19.23 11.48 15.73
N LYS A 145 18.67 10.33 15.31
CA LYS A 145 19.44 9.07 15.23
C LYS A 145 20.46 9.08 14.10
N SER A 146 20.14 9.67 12.96
CA SER A 146 21.06 9.82 11.84
C SER A 146 22.25 10.72 12.21
N ASP A 147 21.99 11.84 12.88
CA ASP A 147 23.03 12.75 13.40
C ASP A 147 23.94 12.04 14.42
N ALA A 148 23.36 11.30 15.38
CA ALA A 148 24.13 10.51 16.35
C ALA A 148 24.97 9.38 15.71
N GLN A 149 24.65 8.98 14.47
CA GLN A 149 25.41 8.02 13.67
C GLN A 149 26.44 8.69 12.74
N GLY A 150 26.55 10.02 12.76
CA GLY A 150 27.47 10.79 11.91
C GLY A 150 27.04 10.86 10.44
N LEU A 151 25.76 10.64 10.13
CA LEU A 151 25.26 10.79 8.77
C LEU A 151 25.05 12.27 8.44
N ALA A 152 25.43 12.67 7.21
CA ALA A 152 25.29 14.05 6.76
C ALA A 152 23.82 14.50 6.61
N SER A 153 22.89 13.56 6.47
CA SER A 153 21.46 13.81 6.30
C SER A 153 20.61 12.76 7.02
N SER A 154 19.32 13.09 7.21
CA SER A 154 18.32 12.14 7.69
C SER A 154 18.22 10.93 6.74
N ARG A 155 17.98 9.75 7.30
CA ARG A 155 17.67 8.54 6.50
C ARG A 155 16.21 8.48 6.06
N LEU A 156 15.35 9.26 6.70
CA LEU A 156 13.96 9.43 6.27
C LEU A 156 13.96 10.45 5.12
N PRO A 157 13.49 10.08 3.91
CA PRO A 157 13.31 11.03 2.83
C PRO A 157 12.36 12.17 3.23
N GLU A 158 12.48 13.31 2.58
CA GLU A 158 11.59 14.44 2.76
C GLU A 158 10.68 14.57 1.55
N PHE A 159 9.40 14.87 1.78
CA PHE A 159 8.48 15.22 0.71
C PHE A 159 8.64 16.71 0.36
N THR A 160 8.61 17.03 -0.94
CA THR A 160 8.42 18.42 -1.39
C THR A 160 7.01 18.91 -1.06
N GLU A 161 6.77 20.22 -1.14
CA GLU A 161 5.40 20.74 -0.95
C GLU A 161 4.46 20.24 -2.04
N GLU A 162 4.93 20.10 -3.29
CA GLU A 162 4.10 19.52 -4.35
C GLU A 162 3.73 18.06 -4.06
N GLU A 163 4.67 17.26 -3.54
CA GLU A 163 4.41 15.86 -3.17
C GLU A 163 3.41 15.76 -2.01
N LYS A 164 3.53 16.62 -0.99
CA LYS A 164 2.60 16.66 0.13
C LYS A 164 1.18 16.96 -0.33
N ASP A 165 1.03 17.95 -1.21
CA ASP A 165 -0.27 18.32 -1.77
C ASP A 165 -0.84 17.22 -2.69
N MET A 166 0.03 16.53 -3.43
CA MET A 166 -0.37 15.38 -4.27
C MET A 166 -0.84 14.18 -3.44
N ILE A 167 -0.18 13.88 -2.32
CA ILE A 167 -0.46 12.69 -1.50
C ILE A 167 -1.68 12.91 -0.59
N LYS A 168 -1.83 14.12 -0.05
CA LYS A 168 -2.88 14.42 0.92
C LYS A 168 -4.26 14.25 0.31
N GLY A 169 -5.12 13.44 0.94
CA GLY A 169 -6.50 13.26 0.49
C GLY A 169 -6.66 12.21 -0.61
N THR A 170 -5.64 11.41 -0.89
CA THR A 170 -5.69 10.29 -1.86
C THR A 170 -6.41 9.06 -1.31
N TYR A 171 -7.61 9.24 -0.75
CA TYR A 171 -8.42 8.17 -0.19
C TYR A 171 -9.92 8.47 -0.26
N ASP A 172 -10.72 7.41 -0.40
CA ASP A 172 -12.18 7.46 -0.23
C ASP A 172 -12.65 6.78 1.07
N PHE A 173 -11.85 5.84 1.60
CA PHE A 173 -12.14 5.08 2.81
C PHE A 173 -10.85 4.67 3.53
N PHE A 174 -10.98 4.17 4.76
CA PHE A 174 -9.86 3.66 5.56
C PHE A 174 -9.92 2.13 5.67
N GLY A 175 -9.05 1.43 4.94
CA GLY A 175 -8.91 -0.03 5.05
C GLY A 175 -7.99 -0.43 6.20
N LEU A 176 -8.45 -1.33 7.08
CA LEU A 176 -7.68 -1.81 8.23
C LEU A 176 -7.70 -3.34 8.30
N ASN A 177 -6.52 -3.95 8.28
CA ASN A 177 -6.35 -5.34 8.65
C ASN A 177 -5.99 -5.42 10.14
N HIS A 178 -6.76 -6.16 10.93
CA HIS A 178 -6.55 -6.33 12.36
C HIS A 178 -6.68 -7.80 12.73
N TYR A 179 -5.59 -8.39 13.21
CA TYR A 179 -5.54 -9.82 13.57
C TYR A 179 -5.38 -10.03 15.07
N ILE A 180 -4.42 -9.33 15.68
CA ILE A 180 -4.05 -9.55 17.08
C ILE A 180 -3.73 -8.22 17.77
N PRO A 181 -4.14 -8.04 19.03
CA PRO A 181 -3.57 -7.03 19.89
C PRO A 181 -2.19 -7.45 20.38
N LEU A 182 -1.32 -6.47 20.55
CA LEU A 182 0.10 -6.66 20.78
C LEU A 182 0.54 -5.80 22.05
N LEU A 183 1.22 -6.38 23.07
CA LEU A 183 1.71 -5.80 24.38
C LEU A 183 3.27 -5.62 24.56
N CYS A 184 3.89 -4.41 24.63
CA CYS A 184 5.37 -4.26 24.83
C CYS A 184 5.67 -3.80 26.24
N GLY A 185 6.50 -4.56 26.94
CA GLY A 185 7.31 -4.11 28.08
C GLY A 185 8.80 -4.21 27.72
N PHE A 186 9.62 -3.53 28.53
CA PHE A 186 11.08 -3.35 28.43
C PHE A 186 11.87 -4.65 28.25
#